data_AF-A0A9Q9C384-F1
#
_entry.id   AF-A0A9Q9C384-F1
#
_cell.length_a   1.000
_cell.length_b   1.000
_cell.length_c   1.000
_cell.angle_alpha   90.00
_cell.angle_beta   90.00
_cell.angle_gamma   90.00
#
_symmetry.space_group_name_H-M   'P 1'
#
loop_
_entity.id
_entity.type
_entity.pdbx_description
1 polymer ?
#
loop_
_entity_poly.entity_id
_entity_poly.type
_entity_poly.pdbx_seq_one_letter_code
_entity_poly.pdbx_strand_id
1 'polypeptide(L)'
;METSMEESFSYDENLLDKKAIRSFVRLNRILGQFPKKDGIECVLCQEKTKIRNLHDMFKAYACAVSCLVHHTKSVGDADLFVFFEVEDFVMKKIKRREMCTIRDVLEYKRDTKEMYEDALREQLVAVYKTYFIEDAIKINCEQDIESIVYKYYKLADDCLRKKFTAKSLELILTLLFRRNELIRFFKVFSSGKKSRAAFKLALLFTLKPESHISTEILLKEFEDVEFEKDSLFPYSGNIGSIRKVSKMLEDSETDIGEWFKMQKERIYWEECVQMWAANRESDAAAMDNSMVEICIKNKRYEDGWLICKNDVEGTNVSVSKACILCFKGLKKNPKSNAWKARIGEIVEYSISTGNVNSFHVLIDEVLTKLYEVSPSHRISILRRFSKMISCLHRSEDLTVDFFKGLQELCSRCEDFETRNLCIKYSEQAYEEWRKDRKKKFLFFKRQGLQDILIYRTLLEIYGSMKDCRRFYSVYQDLLKSNIELTKELCIKLEGLHIQDCEECILKRNRVVVNKDQRIAFNFLNKP
;
A
#
# COMPACT_ATOMS: atom_id res chain seq x y z
N MET A 1 57.55 -14.74 -7.23
CA MET A 1 56.63 -15.88 -7.07
C MET A 1 56.10 -15.85 -5.66
N GLU A 2 54.78 -15.96 -5.55
CA GLU A 2 53.98 -16.20 -4.33
C GLU A 2 53.84 -15.05 -3.32
N THR A 3 52.94 -14.14 -3.69
CA THR A 3 51.91 -13.56 -2.82
C THR A 3 51.14 -14.66 -2.07
N SER A 4 51.02 -14.58 -0.74
CA SER A 4 49.99 -15.31 0.00
C SER A 4 49.46 -14.55 1.21
N MET A 5 48.24 -14.05 1.01
CA MET A 5 47.14 -13.98 1.98
C MET A 5 47.35 -13.14 3.25
N GLU A 6 47.15 -11.83 3.09
CA GLU A 6 46.37 -11.06 4.07
C GLU A 6 44.93 -11.60 4.09
N GLU A 7 44.63 -12.54 4.99
CA GLU A 7 43.25 -12.80 5.40
C GLU A 7 42.85 -11.74 6.43
N SER A 8 42.33 -10.62 5.91
CA SER A 8 41.56 -9.66 6.68
C SER A 8 40.21 -10.26 7.07
N PHE A 9 40.15 -10.97 8.19
CA PHE A 9 38.90 -11.23 8.89
C PHE A 9 38.72 -10.20 10.01
N SER A 10 38.36 -8.96 9.67
CA SER A 10 37.86 -8.01 10.66
C SER A 10 36.38 -8.32 10.95
N TYR A 11 36.12 -9.26 11.85
CA TYR A 11 34.76 -9.55 12.34
C TYR A 11 34.56 -8.99 13.75
N ASP A 12 34.09 -7.74 13.75
CA ASP A 12 33.08 -7.14 14.62
C ASP A 12 33.12 -7.42 16.14
N GLU A 13 33.97 -6.68 16.85
CA GLU A 13 33.89 -6.52 18.32
C GLU A 13 32.57 -5.87 18.81
N ASN A 14 31.64 -5.48 17.90
CA ASN A 14 30.35 -4.86 18.22
C ASN A 14 29.17 -5.84 18.44
N LEU A 15 29.35 -7.16 18.30
CA LEU A 15 28.23 -8.12 18.37
C LEU A 15 27.73 -8.43 19.80
N LEU A 16 28.52 -8.12 20.83
CA LEU A 16 28.20 -8.38 22.23
C LEU A 16 27.69 -7.12 22.94
N ASP A 17 26.38 -7.09 23.20
CA ASP A 17 25.77 -6.02 23.99
C ASP A 17 26.18 -6.17 25.48
N LYS A 18 27.06 -5.27 25.96
CA LYS A 18 27.52 -5.21 27.36
C LYS A 18 26.37 -5.07 28.36
N LYS A 19 25.22 -4.50 27.96
CA LYS A 19 24.02 -4.44 28.79
C LYS A 19 23.39 -5.83 28.87
N ALA A 20 23.22 -6.50 27.73
CA ALA A 20 22.66 -7.85 27.68
C ALA A 20 23.50 -8.84 28.51
N ILE A 21 24.83 -8.83 28.38
CA ILE A 21 25.71 -9.69 29.20
C ILE A 21 25.46 -9.49 30.71
N ARG A 22 25.32 -8.24 31.15
CA ARG A 22 25.00 -7.94 32.56
C ARG A 22 23.65 -8.52 32.98
N SER A 23 22.63 -8.44 32.13
CA SER A 23 21.31 -9.03 32.38
C SER A 23 21.38 -10.57 32.43
N PHE A 24 22.18 -11.22 31.57
CA PHE A 24 22.42 -12.67 31.63
C PHE A 24 23.10 -13.11 32.93
N VAL A 25 24.12 -12.37 33.40
CA VAL A 25 24.81 -12.66 34.67
C VAL A 25 23.85 -12.48 35.85
N ARG A 26 23.02 -11.43 35.83
CA ARG A 26 21.99 -11.22 36.85
C ARG A 26 20.96 -12.34 36.85
N LEU A 27 20.49 -12.75 35.68
CA LEU A 27 19.56 -13.86 35.53
C LEU A 27 20.14 -15.15 36.14
N ASN A 28 21.41 -15.47 35.83
CA ASN A 28 22.05 -16.66 36.40
C ASN A 28 22.13 -16.60 37.94
N ARG A 29 22.45 -15.42 38.50
CA ARG A 29 22.46 -15.22 39.96
C ARG A 29 21.08 -15.43 40.58
N ILE A 30 20.03 -14.88 39.97
CA ILE A 30 18.64 -15.06 40.43
C ILE A 30 18.28 -16.55 40.41
N LEU A 31 18.51 -17.23 39.28
CA LEU A 31 18.21 -18.65 39.14
C LEU A 31 19.00 -19.51 40.14
N GLY A 32 20.25 -19.16 40.43
CA GLY A 32 21.07 -19.86 41.44
C GLY A 32 20.54 -19.75 42.87
N GLN A 33 19.73 -18.73 43.18
CA GLN A 33 19.13 -18.56 44.51
C GLN A 33 17.85 -19.37 44.70
N PHE A 34 17.22 -19.84 43.62
CA PHE A 34 15.99 -20.62 43.72
C PHE A 34 16.27 -22.06 44.18
N PRO A 35 15.41 -22.63 45.05
CA PRO A 35 15.53 -24.01 45.48
C PRO A 35 15.60 -25.00 44.31
N LYS A 36 16.50 -25.98 44.42
CA LYS A 36 16.78 -26.98 43.38
C LYS A 36 16.20 -28.33 43.75
N LYS A 37 15.85 -29.13 42.74
CA LYS A 37 15.44 -30.53 42.91
C LYS A 37 16.68 -31.40 42.97
N ASP A 38 16.72 -32.31 43.93
CA ASP A 38 17.82 -33.27 44.06
C ASP A 38 17.81 -34.28 42.89
N GLY A 39 19.00 -34.77 42.53
CA GLY A 39 19.16 -35.83 41.52
C GLY A 39 18.96 -35.39 40.06
N ILE A 40 18.81 -34.09 39.77
CA ILE A 40 18.72 -33.57 38.41
C ILE A 40 20.04 -32.91 38.02
N GLU A 41 20.68 -33.43 36.97
CA GLU A 41 21.85 -32.79 36.38
C GLU A 41 21.44 -31.51 35.64
N CYS A 42 22.13 -30.41 35.95
CA CYS A 42 21.80 -29.11 35.39
C CYS A 42 23.06 -28.39 34.93
N VAL A 43 23.22 -28.28 33.61
CA VAL A 43 24.35 -27.62 32.95
C VAL A 43 24.58 -26.21 33.49
N LEU A 44 23.52 -25.42 33.73
CA LEU A 44 23.64 -24.06 34.26
C LEU A 44 24.27 -24.02 35.68
N CYS A 45 23.94 -25.00 36.53
CA CYS A 45 24.41 -25.05 37.91
C CYS A 45 25.78 -25.70 38.04
N GLN A 46 26.15 -26.58 37.11
CA GLN A 46 27.40 -27.33 37.11
C GLN A 46 28.51 -26.62 36.32
N GLU A 47 28.19 -26.03 35.17
CA GLU A 47 29.16 -25.33 34.31
C GLU A 47 29.17 -23.82 34.58
N LYS A 48 30.37 -23.23 34.66
CA LYS A 48 30.51 -21.77 34.54
C LYS A 48 30.44 -21.39 33.07
N THR A 49 29.23 -21.17 32.54
CA THR A 49 29.05 -20.71 31.15
C THR A 49 29.79 -19.37 30.93
N LYS A 50 30.88 -19.40 30.17
CA LYS A 50 31.60 -18.19 29.76
C LYS A 50 30.93 -17.64 28.51
N ILE A 51 30.48 -16.39 28.56
CA ILE A 51 29.87 -15.71 27.40
C ILE A 51 30.97 -14.99 26.63
N ARG A 52 31.38 -15.54 25.47
CA ARG A 52 32.39 -14.97 24.58
C ARG A 52 31.85 -14.53 23.23
N ASN A 53 30.68 -15.04 22.85
CA ASN A 53 30.04 -14.72 21.57
C ASN A 53 28.51 -14.84 21.69
N LEU A 54 27.81 -14.60 20.59
CA LEU A 54 26.35 -14.66 20.53
C LEU A 54 25.80 -16.08 20.74
N HIS A 55 26.47 -17.11 20.23
CA HIS A 55 26.08 -18.52 20.43
C HIS A 55 26.11 -18.89 21.92
N ASP A 56 27.13 -18.43 22.67
CA ASP A 56 27.21 -18.65 24.12
C ASP A 56 26.04 -17.99 24.87
N MET A 57 25.54 -16.84 24.39
CA MET A 57 24.35 -16.20 24.97
C MET A 57 23.09 -17.03 24.75
N PHE A 58 22.95 -17.65 23.57
CA PHE A 58 21.85 -18.57 23.27
C PHE A 58 21.95 -19.88 24.06
N LYS A 59 23.15 -20.44 24.20
CA LYS A 59 23.41 -21.57 25.12
C LYS A 59 23.03 -21.18 26.56
N ALA A 60 23.49 -20.03 27.04
CA ALA A 60 23.16 -19.55 28.39
C ALA A 60 21.65 -19.36 28.58
N TYR A 61 20.94 -18.85 27.58
CA TYR A 61 19.48 -18.72 27.61
C TYR A 61 18.79 -20.09 27.67
N ALA A 62 19.19 -21.03 26.82
CA ALA A 62 18.67 -22.40 26.82
C ALA A 62 18.88 -23.09 28.17
N CYS A 63 20.10 -23.01 28.72
CA CYS A 63 20.42 -23.55 30.04
C CYS A 63 19.63 -22.86 31.16
N ALA A 64 19.41 -21.55 31.07
CA ALA A 64 18.60 -20.78 32.02
C ALA A 64 17.13 -21.23 32.01
N VAL A 65 16.54 -21.36 30.83
CA VAL A 65 15.18 -21.89 30.67
C VAL A 65 15.10 -23.32 31.18
N SER A 66 16.05 -24.18 30.81
CA SER A 66 16.11 -25.58 31.26
C SER A 66 16.19 -25.69 32.79
N CYS A 67 17.10 -24.91 33.41
CA CYS A 67 17.24 -24.86 34.86
C CYS A 67 15.95 -24.42 35.55
N LEU A 68 15.27 -23.41 35.00
CA LEU A 68 14.01 -22.92 35.54
C LEU A 68 12.91 -23.99 35.43
N VAL A 69 12.77 -24.64 34.27
CA VAL A 69 11.67 -25.57 34.00
C VAL A 69 11.85 -26.92 34.69
N HIS A 70 13.04 -27.52 34.58
CA HIS A 70 13.27 -28.91 34.98
C HIS A 70 13.87 -29.02 36.38
N HIS A 71 14.86 -28.18 36.70
CA HIS A 71 15.66 -28.29 37.92
C HIS A 71 15.15 -27.46 39.10
N THR A 72 14.48 -26.33 38.86
CA THR A 72 14.00 -25.45 39.93
C THR A 72 12.74 -26.04 40.57
N LYS A 73 12.73 -26.13 41.90
CA LYS A 73 11.63 -26.71 42.70
C LYS A 73 10.51 -25.69 42.92
N SER A 74 10.87 -24.47 43.28
CA SER A 74 9.96 -23.34 43.45
C SER A 74 10.69 -22.04 43.11
N VAL A 75 9.94 -21.02 42.70
CA VAL A 75 10.49 -19.69 42.41
C VAL A 75 10.14 -18.73 43.55
N GLY A 76 11.09 -17.87 43.90
CA GLY A 76 10.88 -16.76 44.84
C GLY A 76 10.58 -15.44 44.12
N ASP A 77 10.37 -14.38 44.89
CA ASP A 77 10.22 -13.02 44.34
C ASP A 77 11.52 -12.57 43.65
N ALA A 78 11.38 -12.02 42.44
CA ALA A 78 12.49 -11.64 41.59
C ALA A 78 12.09 -10.51 40.62
N ASP A 79 13.09 -9.71 40.23
CA ASP A 79 12.90 -8.65 39.25
C ASP A 79 12.63 -9.20 37.84
N LEU A 80 11.37 -9.18 37.44
CA LEU A 80 10.88 -9.60 36.13
C LEU A 80 11.53 -8.85 34.96
N PHE A 81 12.03 -7.63 35.17
CA PHE A 81 12.73 -6.91 34.11
C PHE A 81 14.00 -7.63 33.66
N VAL A 82 14.70 -8.31 34.57
CA VAL A 82 15.91 -9.07 34.22
C VAL A 82 15.57 -10.21 33.26
N PHE A 83 14.49 -10.94 33.54
CA PHE A 83 13.98 -12.00 32.65
C PHE A 83 13.55 -11.42 31.30
N PHE A 84 12.80 -10.32 31.32
CA PHE A 84 12.33 -9.65 30.11
C PHE A 84 13.47 -9.14 29.24
N GLU A 85 14.49 -8.49 29.80
CA GLU A 85 15.62 -7.95 29.04
C GLU A 85 16.43 -9.03 28.34
N VAL A 86 16.67 -10.15 29.03
CA VAL A 86 17.36 -11.30 28.46
C VAL A 86 16.54 -11.89 27.31
N GLU A 87 15.24 -12.12 27.53
CA GLU A 87 14.38 -12.70 26.50
C GLU A 87 14.17 -11.74 25.31
N ASP A 88 14.00 -10.44 25.56
CA ASP A 88 13.89 -9.41 24.53
C ASP A 88 15.14 -9.36 23.65
N PHE A 89 16.33 -9.51 24.24
CA PHE A 89 17.57 -9.59 23.50
C PHE A 89 17.60 -10.81 22.58
N VAL A 90 17.29 -12.01 23.12
CA VAL A 90 17.27 -13.25 22.34
C VAL A 90 16.24 -13.15 21.22
N MET A 91 15.02 -12.70 21.52
CA MET A 91 13.94 -12.49 20.55
C MET A 91 14.34 -11.55 19.42
N LYS A 92 15.05 -10.44 19.70
CA LYS A 92 15.53 -9.53 18.65
C LYS A 92 16.50 -10.19 17.68
N LYS A 93 17.30 -11.14 18.16
CA LYS A 93 18.32 -11.84 17.35
C LYS A 93 17.74 -12.98 16.52
N ILE A 94 16.59 -13.52 16.90
CA ILE A 94 15.86 -14.52 16.09
C ILE A 94 14.65 -13.97 15.35
N LYS A 95 14.37 -12.67 15.49
CA LYS A 95 13.23 -12.06 14.81
C LYS A 95 13.50 -12.06 13.30
N ARG A 96 12.56 -12.55 12.51
CA ARG A 96 12.57 -12.37 11.05
C ARG A 96 12.36 -10.89 10.72
N ARG A 97 13.00 -10.43 9.65
CA ARG A 97 12.76 -9.08 9.12
C ARG A 97 11.30 -8.99 8.66
N GLU A 98 10.56 -8.07 9.26
CA GLU A 98 9.19 -7.76 8.85
C GLU A 98 9.24 -6.52 7.96
N MET A 99 8.72 -6.64 6.74
CA MET A 99 8.53 -5.49 5.87
C MET A 99 7.22 -4.80 6.24
N CYS A 100 7.31 -3.63 6.88
CA CYS A 100 6.12 -2.91 7.38
C CYS A 100 5.76 -1.71 6.50
N THR A 101 6.66 -1.24 5.62
CA THR A 101 6.40 -0.10 4.74
C THR A 101 6.74 -0.43 3.29
N ILE A 102 6.11 0.30 2.35
CA ILE A 102 6.41 0.16 0.92
C ILE A 102 7.88 0.41 0.64
N ARG A 103 8.46 1.43 1.29
CA ARG A 103 9.86 1.77 1.13
C ARG A 103 10.78 0.61 1.54
N ASP A 104 10.50 -0.03 2.67
CA ASP A 104 11.29 -1.17 3.13
C ASP A 104 11.32 -2.30 2.09
N VAL A 105 10.19 -2.56 1.43
CA VAL A 105 10.09 -3.59 0.38
C VAL A 105 10.83 -3.20 -0.89
N LEU A 106 10.72 -1.95 -1.33
CA LEU A 106 11.34 -1.49 -2.58
C LEU A 106 12.86 -1.33 -2.46
N GLU A 107 13.35 -0.94 -1.29
CA GLU A 107 14.78 -0.82 -0.98
C GLU A 107 15.42 -2.17 -0.61
N TYR A 108 14.59 -3.18 -0.30
CA TYR A 108 15.09 -4.50 0.03
C TYR A 108 15.77 -5.14 -1.18
N LYS A 109 17.05 -5.47 -0.97
CA LYS A 109 17.82 -6.32 -1.86
C LYS A 109 18.25 -7.51 -1.05
N ARG A 110 17.89 -8.71 -1.51
CA ARG A 110 18.42 -9.95 -0.93
C ARG A 110 19.89 -10.07 -1.30
N ASP A 111 20.74 -9.48 -0.48
CA ASP A 111 22.18 -9.51 -0.63
C ASP A 111 22.81 -10.60 0.26
N THR A 112 24.13 -10.73 0.17
CA THR A 112 24.89 -11.71 0.96
C THR A 112 24.75 -11.48 2.47
N LYS A 113 24.50 -10.24 2.90
CA LYS A 113 24.34 -9.91 4.32
C LYS A 113 23.02 -10.45 4.85
N GLU A 114 21.92 -10.27 4.13
CA GLU A 114 20.61 -10.82 4.52
C GLU A 114 20.64 -12.35 4.61
N MET A 115 21.26 -13.01 3.62
CA MET A 115 21.45 -14.47 3.66
C MET A 115 22.25 -14.93 4.89
N TYR A 116 23.29 -14.18 5.25
CA TYR A 116 24.07 -14.45 6.45
C TYR A 116 23.28 -14.25 7.74
N GLU A 117 22.49 -13.17 7.84
CA GLU A 117 21.64 -12.91 9.01
C GLU A 117 20.60 -14.02 9.23
N ASP A 118 19.99 -14.53 8.15
CA ASP A 118 19.07 -15.68 8.22
C ASP A 118 19.77 -16.97 8.63
N ALA A 119 20.96 -17.25 8.06
CA ALA A 119 21.74 -18.43 8.43
C ALA A 119 22.19 -18.36 9.90
N LEU A 120 22.63 -17.20 10.38
CA LEU A 120 23.01 -16.98 11.77
C LEU A 120 21.80 -17.20 12.69
N ARG A 121 20.62 -16.68 12.33
CA ARG A 121 19.37 -16.91 13.08
C ARG A 121 19.09 -18.40 13.25
N GLU A 122 19.20 -19.19 12.17
CA GLU A 122 18.99 -20.64 12.21
C GLU A 122 20.01 -21.35 13.11
N GLN A 123 21.29 -20.96 13.03
CA GLN A 123 22.34 -21.48 13.90
C GLN A 123 22.06 -21.18 15.38
N LEU A 124 21.64 -19.96 15.71
CA LEU A 124 21.32 -19.57 17.09
C LEU A 124 20.13 -20.37 17.65
N VAL A 125 19.10 -20.60 16.84
CA VAL A 125 17.96 -21.46 17.20
C VAL A 125 18.42 -22.92 17.38
N ALA A 126 19.28 -23.43 16.52
CA ALA A 126 19.83 -24.79 16.64
C ALA A 126 20.65 -24.96 17.93
N VAL A 127 21.48 -23.97 18.29
CA VAL A 127 22.18 -23.95 19.58
C VAL A 127 21.19 -24.01 20.73
N TYR A 128 20.14 -23.19 20.70
CA TYR A 128 19.12 -23.22 21.75
C TYR A 128 18.49 -24.63 21.90
N LYS A 129 18.05 -25.23 20.78
CA LYS A 129 17.40 -26.56 20.76
C LYS A 129 18.34 -27.69 21.20
N THR A 130 19.66 -27.52 21.07
CA THR A 130 20.65 -28.50 21.55
C THR A 130 20.71 -28.55 23.08
N TYR A 131 20.54 -27.41 23.75
CA TYR A 131 20.68 -27.30 25.22
C TYR A 131 19.34 -27.23 25.96
N PHE A 132 18.23 -27.13 25.24
CA PHE A 132 16.88 -27.21 25.78
C PHE A 132 16.10 -28.30 25.06
N ILE A 133 16.05 -29.48 25.67
CA ILE A 133 15.28 -30.61 25.18
C ILE A 133 13.88 -30.51 25.78
N GLU A 134 12.87 -30.39 24.92
CA GLU A 134 11.47 -30.39 25.36
C GLU A 134 10.93 -31.82 25.47
N ASP A 135 10.38 -32.18 26.63
CA ASP A 135 9.81 -33.51 26.88
C ASP A 135 8.46 -33.76 26.16
N ALA A 136 7.82 -32.72 25.60
CA ALA A 136 6.50 -32.83 24.96
C ALA A 136 6.30 -31.84 23.81
N ILE A 137 5.59 -32.27 22.76
CA ILE A 137 5.16 -31.42 21.63
C ILE A 137 4.21 -30.32 22.17
N LYS A 138 4.62 -29.06 22.08
CA LYS A 138 3.79 -27.94 22.53
C LYS A 138 2.89 -27.43 21.41
N ILE A 139 1.62 -27.80 21.48
CA ILE A 139 0.54 -27.23 20.62
C ILE A 139 0.37 -25.71 20.86
N ASN A 140 0.86 -25.17 21.99
CA ASN A 140 0.66 -23.78 22.41
C ASN A 140 1.97 -22.95 22.49
N CYS A 141 3.04 -23.34 21.80
CA CYS A 141 4.27 -22.53 21.68
C CYS A 141 4.46 -22.17 20.20
N GLU A 142 4.24 -20.90 19.86
CA GLU A 142 4.23 -20.44 18.46
C GLU A 142 5.61 -19.95 17.99
N GLN A 143 6.63 -20.06 18.86
CA GLN A 143 7.99 -19.61 18.62
C GLN A 143 9.00 -20.76 18.72
N ASP A 144 10.13 -20.60 18.02
CA ASP A 144 11.23 -21.57 17.95
C ASP A 144 12.01 -21.77 19.27
N ILE A 145 11.83 -20.85 20.22
CA ILE A 145 12.45 -20.88 21.54
C ILE A 145 11.39 -20.70 22.63
N GLU A 146 11.55 -21.29 23.81
CA GLU A 146 10.60 -21.13 24.92
C GLU A 146 10.81 -19.81 25.68
N SER A 147 9.73 -19.29 26.29
CA SER A 147 9.72 -18.04 27.06
C SER A 147 10.11 -18.26 28.52
N ILE A 148 11.24 -17.69 28.94
CA ILE A 148 11.67 -17.77 30.35
C ILE A 148 10.74 -16.97 31.26
N VAL A 149 10.25 -15.81 30.79
CA VAL A 149 9.35 -14.93 31.56
C VAL A 149 8.03 -15.64 31.85
N TYR A 150 7.44 -16.28 30.83
CA TYR A 150 6.20 -17.03 31.01
C TYR A 150 6.40 -18.26 31.91
N LYS A 151 7.53 -18.97 31.80
CA LYS A 151 7.83 -20.11 32.68
C LYS A 151 7.98 -19.71 34.13
N TYR A 152 8.63 -18.57 34.39
CA TYR A 152 8.73 -18.02 35.73
C TYR A 152 7.32 -17.72 36.30
N TYR A 153 6.48 -17.03 35.53
CA TYR A 153 5.08 -16.78 35.92
C TYR A 153 4.31 -18.09 36.18
N LYS A 154 4.49 -19.12 35.36
CA LYS A 154 3.80 -20.40 35.51
C LYS A 154 4.26 -21.15 36.77
N LEU A 155 5.54 -21.09 37.13
CA LEU A 155 6.10 -21.72 38.32
C LEU A 155 5.82 -20.94 39.62
N ALA A 156 5.49 -19.66 39.52
CA ALA A 156 5.04 -18.87 40.66
C ALA A 156 3.77 -19.50 41.25
N ASP A 157 3.80 -19.75 42.56
CA ASP A 157 2.64 -20.22 43.31
C ASP A 157 1.58 -19.12 43.47
N ASP A 158 0.41 -19.48 44.02
CA ASP A 158 -0.69 -18.53 44.18
C ASP A 158 -0.35 -17.38 45.13
N CYS A 159 0.55 -17.59 46.10
CA CYS A 159 0.99 -16.53 47.02
C CYS A 159 1.83 -15.49 46.28
N LEU A 160 2.78 -15.92 45.46
CA LEU A 160 3.64 -15.06 44.66
C LEU A 160 2.86 -14.37 43.54
N ARG A 161 1.96 -15.08 42.85
CA ARG A 161 1.12 -14.48 41.79
C ARG A 161 0.25 -13.33 42.31
N LYS A 162 -0.25 -13.42 43.55
CA LYS A 162 -1.00 -12.33 44.19
C LYS A 162 -0.15 -11.08 44.45
N LYS A 163 1.18 -11.21 44.50
CA LYS A 163 2.11 -10.07 44.66
C LYS A 163 2.46 -9.39 43.33
N PHE A 164 2.13 -9.99 42.18
CA PHE A 164 2.40 -9.35 40.90
C PHE A 164 1.56 -8.08 40.74
N THR A 165 2.27 -6.98 40.56
CA THR A 165 1.70 -5.68 40.21
C THR A 165 1.14 -5.70 38.79
N ALA A 166 0.29 -4.74 38.45
CA ALA A 166 -0.21 -4.58 37.09
C ALA A 166 0.96 -4.34 36.10
N LYS A 167 1.99 -3.58 36.51
CA LYS A 167 3.27 -3.44 35.77
C LYS A 167 3.95 -4.78 35.46
N SER A 168 3.98 -5.67 36.44
CA SER A 168 4.61 -7.00 36.29
C SER A 168 3.85 -7.85 35.28
N LEU A 169 2.51 -7.83 35.34
CA LEU A 169 1.65 -8.53 34.40
C LEU A 169 1.75 -7.94 32.99
N GLU A 170 1.81 -6.61 32.86
CA GLU A 170 2.00 -5.95 31.56
C GLU A 170 3.32 -6.30 30.89
N LEU A 171 4.42 -6.50 31.64
CA LEU A 171 5.67 -6.99 31.08
C LEU A 171 5.51 -8.39 30.46
N ILE A 172 4.84 -9.30 31.17
CA ILE A 172 4.57 -10.66 30.70
C ILE A 172 3.68 -10.61 29.45
N LEU A 173 2.58 -9.85 29.50
CA LEU A 173 1.65 -9.68 28.39
C LEU A 173 2.31 -9.03 27.17
N THR A 174 3.16 -8.02 27.37
CA THR A 174 3.92 -7.36 26.29
C THR A 174 4.84 -8.35 25.58
N LEU A 175 5.49 -9.23 26.34
CA LEU A 175 6.39 -10.23 25.77
C LEU A 175 5.61 -11.29 24.99
N LEU A 176 4.53 -11.83 25.57
CA LEU A 176 3.66 -12.79 24.90
C LEU A 176 3.03 -12.19 23.65
N PHE A 177 2.62 -10.92 23.71
CA PHE A 177 2.11 -10.16 22.57
C PHE A 177 3.13 -10.12 21.43
N ARG A 178 4.38 -9.78 21.74
CA ARG A 178 5.47 -9.73 20.75
C ARG A 178 5.90 -11.09 20.21
N ARG A 179 5.65 -12.15 20.96
CA ARG A 179 5.86 -13.54 20.55
C ARG A 179 4.66 -14.12 19.79
N ASN A 180 3.60 -13.33 19.61
CA ASN A 180 2.33 -13.75 19.05
C ASN A 180 1.62 -14.88 19.84
N GLU A 181 2.01 -15.18 21.09
CA GLU A 181 1.51 -16.36 21.83
C GLU A 181 0.10 -16.15 22.41
N LEU A 182 -0.93 -16.28 21.55
CA LEU A 182 -2.31 -15.88 21.85
C LEU A 182 -2.92 -16.64 23.03
N ILE A 183 -2.76 -17.97 23.07
CA ILE A 183 -3.35 -18.81 24.12
C ILE A 183 -2.74 -18.51 25.49
N ARG A 184 -1.42 -18.33 25.55
CA ARG A 184 -0.70 -18.04 26.80
C ARG A 184 -0.98 -16.61 27.25
N PHE A 185 -1.04 -15.67 26.31
CA PHE A 185 -1.44 -14.31 26.57
C PHE A 185 -2.80 -14.27 27.27
N PHE A 186 -3.82 -14.91 26.69
CA PHE A 186 -5.16 -14.89 27.28
C PHE A 186 -5.24 -15.64 28.60
N LYS A 187 -4.42 -16.67 28.85
CA LYS A 187 -4.31 -17.29 30.19
C LYS A 187 -3.78 -16.33 31.26
N VAL A 188 -2.75 -15.55 30.94
CA VAL A 188 -2.22 -14.53 31.86
C VAL A 188 -3.22 -13.39 31.98
N PHE A 189 -3.76 -12.94 30.85
CA PHE A 189 -4.73 -11.87 30.79
C PHE A 189 -5.96 -12.22 31.62
N SER A 190 -6.59 -13.39 31.53
CA SER A 190 -7.76 -13.73 32.36
C SER A 190 -7.46 -13.77 33.87
N SER A 191 -6.19 -13.86 34.28
CA SER A 191 -5.81 -13.88 35.69
C SER A 191 -5.49 -12.48 36.23
N GLY A 192 -5.93 -12.18 37.45
CA GLY A 192 -5.47 -11.01 38.19
C GLY A 192 -5.99 -9.65 37.72
N LYS A 193 -5.26 -8.60 38.08
CA LYS A 193 -5.65 -7.20 37.89
C LYS A 193 -5.49 -6.74 36.44
N LYS A 194 -6.26 -5.74 36.02
CA LYS A 194 -6.35 -5.29 34.63
C LYS A 194 -6.01 -3.81 34.52
N SER A 195 -5.04 -3.50 33.68
CA SER A 195 -4.77 -2.12 33.28
C SER A 195 -5.36 -1.85 31.89
N ARG A 196 -5.55 -0.56 31.57
CA ARG A 196 -6.00 -0.12 30.25
C ARG A 196 -5.04 -0.57 29.14
N ALA A 197 -3.73 -0.57 29.40
CA ALA A 197 -2.73 -1.02 28.44
C ALA A 197 -2.81 -2.53 28.17
N ALA A 198 -3.00 -3.36 29.21
CA ALA A 198 -3.22 -4.79 29.05
C ALA A 198 -4.49 -5.09 28.25
N PHE A 199 -5.56 -4.35 28.51
CA PHE A 199 -6.81 -4.44 27.77
C PHE A 199 -6.65 -4.07 26.29
N LYS A 200 -5.96 -2.96 26.01
CA LYS A 200 -5.61 -2.58 24.63
C LYS A 200 -4.79 -3.65 23.91
N LEU A 201 -3.80 -4.26 24.57
CA LEU A 201 -3.05 -5.39 23.99
C LEU A 201 -3.97 -6.57 23.66
N ALA A 202 -4.92 -6.88 24.55
CA ALA A 202 -5.90 -7.94 24.34
C ALA A 202 -6.80 -7.65 23.13
N LEU A 203 -7.29 -6.42 22.97
CA LEU A 203 -8.04 -5.98 21.79
C LEU A 203 -7.21 -6.15 20.50
N LEU A 204 -5.92 -5.80 20.51
CA LEU A 204 -5.09 -6.00 19.32
C LEU A 204 -4.92 -7.47 18.95
N PHE A 205 -4.92 -8.37 19.94
CA PHE A 205 -4.92 -9.81 19.69
C PHE A 205 -6.24 -10.36 19.17
N THR A 206 -7.38 -9.73 19.46
CA THR A 206 -8.66 -10.16 18.85
C THR A 206 -8.72 -9.87 17.34
N LEU A 207 -7.81 -9.06 16.80
CA LEU A 207 -7.68 -8.85 15.35
C LEU A 207 -7.01 -10.04 14.64
N LYS A 208 -6.35 -10.94 15.37
CA LYS A 208 -5.69 -12.10 14.77
C LYS A 208 -6.72 -13.14 14.33
N PRO A 209 -6.60 -13.72 13.12
CA PRO A 209 -7.52 -14.76 12.63
C PRO A 209 -7.63 -15.96 13.58
N GLU A 210 -6.55 -16.29 14.29
CA GLU A 210 -6.46 -17.42 15.22
C GLU A 210 -7.04 -17.10 16.61
N SER A 211 -7.52 -15.87 16.84
CA SER A 211 -8.12 -15.49 18.11
C SER A 211 -9.44 -16.22 18.34
N HIS A 212 -9.51 -16.97 19.45
CA HIS A 212 -10.76 -17.56 19.94
C HIS A 212 -11.63 -16.55 20.71
N ILE A 213 -11.11 -15.34 20.97
CA ILE A 213 -11.82 -14.28 21.69
C ILE A 213 -12.31 -13.23 20.69
N SER A 214 -13.61 -12.93 20.75
CA SER A 214 -14.25 -11.87 19.96
C SER A 214 -14.01 -10.51 20.60
N THR A 215 -13.80 -9.50 19.73
CA THR A 215 -13.65 -8.10 20.13
C THR A 215 -14.89 -7.61 20.87
N GLU A 216 -16.09 -7.95 20.39
CA GLU A 216 -17.37 -7.53 20.95
C GLU A 216 -17.57 -8.07 22.37
N ILE A 217 -17.20 -9.34 22.60
CA ILE A 217 -17.23 -9.94 23.94
C ILE A 217 -16.29 -9.19 24.87
N LEU A 218 -15.06 -8.94 24.42
CA LEU A 218 -14.04 -8.29 25.23
C LEU A 218 -14.40 -6.83 25.55
N LEU A 219 -14.97 -6.07 24.62
CA LEU A 219 -15.46 -4.72 24.87
C LEU A 219 -16.60 -4.71 25.90
N LYS A 220 -17.55 -5.63 25.78
CA LYS A 220 -18.70 -5.74 26.69
C LYS A 220 -18.30 -6.15 28.11
N GLU A 221 -17.33 -7.06 28.24
CA GLU A 221 -16.81 -7.49 29.54
C GLU A 221 -16.15 -6.33 30.32
N PHE A 222 -15.66 -5.31 29.61
CA PHE A 222 -14.88 -4.21 30.18
C PHE A 222 -15.54 -2.83 30.08
N GLU A 223 -16.82 -2.75 29.71
CA GLU A 223 -17.55 -1.48 29.52
C GLU A 223 -17.60 -0.64 30.80
N ASP A 224 -17.75 -1.28 31.97
CA ASP A 224 -17.85 -0.63 33.29
C ASP A 224 -16.70 -1.01 34.25
N VAL A 225 -15.59 -1.54 33.74
CA VAL A 225 -14.48 -2.00 34.58
C VAL A 225 -13.53 -0.84 34.91
N GLU A 226 -13.32 -0.60 36.20
CA GLU A 226 -12.27 0.33 36.65
C GLU A 226 -10.89 -0.31 36.47
N PHE A 227 -10.09 0.23 35.55
CA PHE A 227 -8.72 -0.21 35.32
C PHE A 227 -7.77 0.22 36.44
N GLU A 228 -6.79 -0.62 36.74
CA GLU A 228 -5.73 -0.28 37.68
C GLU A 228 -4.94 0.94 37.20
N LYS A 229 -4.65 1.84 38.15
CA LYS A 229 -3.85 3.06 37.92
C LYS A 229 -2.35 2.77 37.84
N ASP A 230 -1.90 1.67 38.46
CA ASP A 230 -0.51 1.23 38.36
C ASP A 230 -0.27 0.62 36.97
N SER A 231 0.38 1.36 36.07
CA SER A 231 0.72 0.87 34.73
C SER A 231 2.18 1.16 34.39
N LEU A 232 2.76 0.28 33.58
CA LEU A 232 4.05 0.38 32.92
C LEU A 232 4.01 1.40 31.79
N PHE A 233 2.81 1.67 31.26
CA PHE A 233 2.59 2.56 30.14
C PHE A 233 1.99 3.89 30.61
N PRO A 234 2.43 5.04 30.06
CA PRO A 234 3.45 5.20 29.03
C PRO A 234 4.87 4.86 29.54
N TYR A 235 5.64 4.13 28.73
CA TYR A 235 6.97 3.68 29.12
C TYR A 235 8.07 4.64 28.65
N SER A 236 8.78 5.25 29.61
CA SER A 236 9.87 6.20 29.36
C SER A 236 11.29 5.60 29.46
N GLY A 237 11.42 4.32 29.81
CA GLY A 237 12.70 3.65 29.98
C GLY A 237 13.44 3.37 28.67
N ASN A 238 14.56 2.63 28.68
CA ASN A 238 15.45 2.46 27.52
C ASN A 238 15.24 1.18 26.69
N ILE A 239 14.26 0.35 27.03
CA ILE A 239 13.97 -0.87 26.29
C ILE A 239 13.17 -0.53 25.03
N GLY A 240 13.84 -0.52 23.87
CA GLY A 240 13.25 -0.08 22.60
C GLY A 240 12.01 -0.86 22.16
N SER A 241 11.91 -2.14 22.51
CA SER A 241 10.73 -2.95 22.20
C SER A 241 9.51 -2.55 23.02
N ILE A 242 9.67 -2.26 24.32
CA ILE A 242 8.59 -1.73 25.16
C ILE A 242 8.19 -0.34 24.67
N ARG A 243 9.15 0.52 24.28
CA ARG A 243 8.82 1.82 23.65
C ARG A 243 7.97 1.65 22.38
N LYS A 244 8.29 0.68 21.51
CA LYS A 244 7.50 0.41 20.29
C LYS A 244 6.05 0.05 20.65
N VAL A 245 5.87 -0.78 21.67
CA VAL A 245 4.54 -1.13 22.19
C VAL A 245 3.87 0.07 22.84
N SER A 246 4.59 0.86 23.64
CA SER A 246 4.08 2.09 24.26
C SER A 246 3.49 3.05 23.22
N LYS A 247 4.21 3.28 22.11
CA LYS A 247 3.72 4.12 20.99
C LYS A 247 2.46 3.57 20.31
N MET A 248 2.30 2.25 20.27
CA MET A 248 1.10 1.62 19.72
C MET A 248 -0.09 1.74 20.68
N LEU A 249 0.18 1.75 21.98
CA LEU A 249 -0.82 1.87 23.05
C LEU A 249 -1.14 3.31 23.44
N GLU A 250 -0.37 4.30 22.96
CA GLU A 250 -0.52 5.72 23.26
C GLU A 250 -2.00 6.15 23.13
N ASP A 251 -2.50 6.76 24.20
CA ASP A 251 -3.78 7.44 24.21
C ASP A 251 -3.59 8.79 23.53
N SER A 252 -3.93 8.91 22.25
CA SER A 252 -4.59 10.16 21.85
C SER A 252 -5.88 10.27 22.68
N GLU A 253 -6.34 11.48 23.01
CA GLU A 253 -7.60 11.73 23.78
C GLU A 253 -8.88 11.12 23.15
N THR A 254 -8.72 10.36 22.07
CA THR A 254 -9.70 9.51 21.39
C THR A 254 -10.23 8.38 22.29
N ASP A 255 -11.53 8.15 22.16
CA ASP A 255 -12.26 6.99 22.69
C ASP A 255 -11.58 5.65 22.33
N ILE A 256 -11.76 4.62 23.17
CA ILE A 256 -11.16 3.28 22.95
C ILE A 256 -11.63 2.68 21.62
N GLY A 257 -12.88 2.88 21.24
CA GLY A 257 -13.42 2.40 19.96
C GLY A 257 -12.78 3.08 18.77
N GLU A 258 -12.57 4.40 18.83
CA GLU A 258 -11.86 5.16 17.79
C GLU A 258 -10.38 4.75 17.70
N TRP A 259 -9.69 4.66 18.84
CA TRP A 259 -8.31 4.15 18.92
C TRP A 259 -8.20 2.75 18.29
N PHE A 260 -9.13 1.85 18.64
CA PHE A 260 -9.12 0.48 18.13
C PHE A 260 -9.35 0.42 16.63
N LYS A 261 -10.29 1.23 16.11
CA LYS A 261 -10.52 1.37 14.66
C LYS A 261 -9.26 1.83 13.93
N MET A 262 -8.56 2.83 14.47
CA MET A 262 -7.29 3.30 13.90
C MET A 262 -6.21 2.21 13.89
N GLN A 263 -6.08 1.44 14.97
CA GLN A 263 -5.13 0.32 15.01
C GLN A 263 -5.51 -0.81 14.04
N LYS A 264 -6.81 -1.10 13.88
CA LYS A 264 -7.30 -2.08 12.91
C LYS A 264 -6.93 -1.68 11.48
N GLU A 265 -7.14 -0.42 11.11
CA GLU A 265 -6.74 0.11 9.79
C GLU A 265 -5.22 0.04 9.58
N ARG A 266 -4.44 0.31 10.63
CA ARG A 266 -2.98 0.21 10.60
C ARG A 266 -2.48 -1.23 10.43
N ILE A 267 -2.98 -2.16 11.24
CA ILE A 267 -2.59 -3.58 11.18
C ILE A 267 -2.97 -4.17 9.82
N TYR A 268 -4.18 -3.89 9.34
CA TYR A 268 -4.61 -4.31 8.01
C TYR A 268 -3.65 -3.82 6.91
N TRP A 269 -3.19 -2.57 6.99
CA TRP A 269 -2.21 -2.04 6.06
C TRP A 269 -0.85 -2.73 6.16
N GLU A 270 -0.34 -2.94 7.39
CA GLU A 270 0.91 -3.67 7.62
C GLU A 270 0.84 -5.11 7.05
N GLU A 271 -0.29 -5.81 7.22
CA GLU A 271 -0.54 -7.13 6.63
C GLU A 271 -0.58 -7.09 5.09
N CYS A 272 -1.21 -6.07 4.48
CA CYS A 272 -1.19 -5.89 3.02
C CYS A 272 0.24 -5.74 2.50
N VAL A 273 1.08 -4.94 3.17
CA VAL A 273 2.48 -4.73 2.78
C VAL A 273 3.28 -6.03 2.94
N GLN A 274 3.09 -6.78 4.03
CA GLN A 274 3.77 -8.05 4.25
C GLN A 274 3.39 -9.10 3.21
N MET A 275 2.10 -9.22 2.89
CA MET A 275 1.63 -10.12 1.83
C MET A 275 2.21 -9.73 0.48
N TRP A 276 2.21 -8.44 0.14
CA TRP A 276 2.84 -7.97 -1.10
C TRP A 276 4.33 -8.32 -1.13
N ALA A 277 5.08 -8.03 -0.06
CA ALA A 277 6.50 -8.34 0.04
C ALA A 277 6.80 -9.83 -0.18
N ALA A 278 6.02 -10.71 0.46
CA ALA A 278 6.20 -12.16 0.37
C ALA A 278 5.94 -12.72 -1.05
N ASN A 279 5.02 -12.11 -1.80
CA ASN A 279 4.63 -12.60 -3.13
C ASN A 279 5.38 -11.88 -4.28
N ARG A 280 5.97 -10.71 -4.02
CA ARG A 280 6.65 -9.89 -5.04
C ARG A 280 7.86 -10.57 -5.66
N GLU A 281 8.54 -11.47 -4.95
CA GLU A 281 9.68 -12.23 -5.49
C GLU A 281 9.25 -13.17 -6.65
N SER A 282 7.99 -13.62 -6.67
CA SER A 282 7.50 -14.56 -7.69
C SER A 282 7.03 -13.86 -8.97
N ASP A 283 6.29 -12.76 -8.83
CA ASP A 283 5.79 -11.96 -9.95
C ASP A 283 5.69 -10.48 -9.55
N ALA A 284 6.81 -9.76 -9.69
CA ALA A 284 6.86 -8.36 -9.31
C ALA A 284 5.85 -7.50 -10.07
N ALA A 285 5.61 -7.79 -11.36
CA ALA A 285 4.71 -7.01 -12.19
C ALA A 285 3.26 -7.11 -11.75
N ALA A 286 2.74 -8.34 -11.58
CA ALA A 286 1.38 -8.53 -11.11
C ALA A 286 1.20 -7.98 -9.69
N MET A 287 2.16 -8.27 -8.80
CA MET A 287 2.08 -7.86 -7.40
C MET A 287 2.15 -6.35 -7.22
N ASP A 288 2.98 -5.64 -8.00
CA ASP A 288 3.07 -4.18 -7.96
C ASP A 288 1.78 -3.52 -8.47
N ASN A 289 1.13 -4.07 -9.51
CA ASN A 289 -0.19 -3.59 -9.95
C ASN A 289 -1.25 -3.78 -8.86
N SER A 290 -1.32 -4.96 -8.24
CA SER A 290 -2.24 -5.23 -7.14
C SER A 290 -1.98 -4.31 -5.94
N MET A 291 -0.72 -4.08 -5.59
CA MET A 291 -0.40 -3.20 -4.47
C MET A 291 -0.76 -1.74 -4.75
N VAL A 292 -0.56 -1.25 -5.98
CA VAL A 292 -1.01 0.10 -6.38
C VAL A 292 -2.54 0.22 -6.27
N GLU A 293 -3.31 -0.81 -6.62
CA GLU A 293 -4.76 -0.81 -6.39
C GLU A 293 -5.11 -0.73 -4.90
N ILE A 294 -4.42 -1.49 -4.05
CA ILE A 294 -4.59 -1.45 -2.59
C ILE A 294 -4.23 -0.05 -2.06
N CYS A 295 -3.17 0.57 -2.55
CA CYS A 295 -2.79 1.95 -2.24
C CYS A 295 -3.93 2.93 -2.60
N ILE A 296 -4.52 2.79 -3.79
CA ILE A 296 -5.65 3.61 -4.24
C ILE A 296 -6.86 3.43 -3.32
N LYS A 297 -7.23 2.17 -3.00
CA LYS A 297 -8.36 1.83 -2.15
C LYS A 297 -8.21 2.40 -0.74
N ASN A 298 -7.00 2.33 -0.18
CA ASN A 298 -6.67 2.83 1.16
C ASN A 298 -6.22 4.30 1.18
N LYS A 299 -6.32 5.02 0.04
CA LYS A 299 -5.92 6.44 -0.10
C LYS A 299 -4.44 6.71 0.24
N ARG A 300 -3.58 5.70 0.12
CA ARG A 300 -2.12 5.74 0.34
C ARG A 300 -1.40 6.09 -0.97
N TYR A 301 -1.71 7.27 -1.51
CA TYR A 301 -1.29 7.62 -2.87
C TYR A 301 0.23 7.77 -3.03
N GLU A 302 0.90 8.40 -2.07
CA GLU A 302 2.37 8.58 -2.09
C GLU A 302 3.09 7.23 -2.09
N ASP A 303 2.62 6.28 -1.27
CA ASP A 303 3.12 4.91 -1.24
C ASP A 303 2.94 4.23 -2.61
N GLY A 304 1.77 4.38 -3.23
CA GLY A 304 1.53 3.86 -4.59
C GLY A 304 2.45 4.49 -5.64
N TRP A 305 2.80 5.78 -5.48
CA TRP A 305 3.70 6.45 -6.43
C TRP A 305 5.15 5.98 -6.28
N LEU A 306 5.59 5.64 -5.06
CA LEU A 306 6.89 5.02 -4.85
C LEU A 306 7.02 3.73 -5.65
N ILE A 307 5.98 2.90 -5.68
CA ILE A 307 5.94 1.67 -6.48
C ILE A 307 6.04 2.01 -7.97
N CYS A 308 5.22 2.95 -8.47
CA CYS A 308 5.25 3.36 -9.88
C CYS A 308 6.62 3.89 -10.33
N LYS A 309 7.36 4.59 -9.45
CA LYS A 309 8.64 5.23 -9.78
C LYS A 309 9.84 4.29 -9.67
N ASN A 310 9.73 3.19 -8.93
CA ASN A 310 10.89 2.35 -8.60
C ASN A 310 11.49 1.61 -9.81
N ASP A 311 10.82 1.61 -10.97
CA ASP A 311 11.34 1.01 -12.21
C ASP A 311 12.01 2.05 -13.11
N VAL A 312 13.33 1.94 -13.24
CA VAL A 312 14.17 2.82 -14.07
C VAL A 312 14.21 2.37 -15.54
N GLU A 313 13.74 1.17 -15.88
CA GLU A 313 13.86 0.59 -17.24
C GLU A 313 12.54 0.12 -17.89
N GLY A 314 11.41 0.37 -17.25
CA GLY A 314 10.08 0.02 -17.76
C GLY A 314 9.15 -0.32 -16.61
N THR A 315 8.05 0.41 -16.48
CA THR A 315 7.17 0.26 -15.32
C THR A 315 6.49 -1.11 -15.29
N ASN A 316 6.77 -1.92 -14.27
CA ASN A 316 5.99 -3.10 -13.91
C ASN A 316 4.49 -2.76 -13.70
N VAL A 317 4.22 -1.52 -13.28
CA VAL A 317 2.87 -0.99 -13.12
C VAL A 317 2.29 -0.55 -14.47
N SER A 318 1.08 -0.99 -14.77
CA SER A 318 0.37 -0.59 -15.99
C SER A 318 0.04 0.91 -16.00
N VAL A 319 0.08 1.52 -17.18
CA VAL A 319 -0.26 2.94 -17.40
C VAL A 319 -1.63 3.28 -16.81
N SER A 320 -2.60 2.36 -16.90
CA SER A 320 -3.94 2.56 -16.32
C SER A 320 -3.89 2.78 -14.81
N LYS A 321 -3.18 1.94 -14.06
CA LYS A 321 -3.06 2.10 -12.61
C LYS A 321 -2.32 3.38 -12.23
N ALA A 322 -1.25 3.71 -12.96
CA ALA A 322 -0.52 4.96 -12.74
C ALA A 322 -1.42 6.20 -12.98
N CYS A 323 -2.23 6.20 -14.04
CA CYS A 323 -3.20 7.26 -14.34
C CYS A 323 -4.24 7.41 -13.22
N ILE A 324 -4.90 6.31 -12.84
CA ILE A 324 -5.93 6.31 -11.78
C ILE A 324 -5.35 6.80 -10.46
N LEU A 325 -4.15 6.32 -10.09
CA LEU A 325 -3.44 6.73 -8.88
C LEU A 325 -3.20 8.23 -8.89
N CYS A 326 -2.60 8.76 -9.96
CA CYS A 326 -2.24 10.18 -10.02
C CYS A 326 -3.46 11.08 -10.06
N PHE A 327 -4.51 10.68 -10.79
CA PHE A 327 -5.74 11.45 -10.87
C PHE A 327 -6.46 11.51 -9.52
N LYS A 328 -6.60 10.37 -8.82
CA LYS A 328 -7.18 10.33 -7.46
C LYS A 328 -6.32 11.08 -6.44
N GLY A 329 -4.98 10.96 -6.54
CA GLY A 329 -4.03 11.70 -5.72
C GLY A 329 -4.18 13.22 -5.87
N LEU A 330 -4.33 13.70 -7.11
CA LEU A 330 -4.57 15.11 -7.43
C LEU A 330 -5.92 15.59 -6.87
N LYS A 331 -6.99 14.82 -7.06
CA LYS A 331 -8.34 15.17 -6.57
C LYS A 331 -8.38 15.28 -5.04
N LYS A 332 -7.66 14.40 -4.33
CA LYS A 332 -7.58 14.46 -2.86
C LYS A 332 -6.68 15.59 -2.37
N ASN A 333 -5.68 15.98 -3.15
CA ASN A 333 -4.69 17.01 -2.80
C ASN A 333 -4.64 18.11 -3.86
N PRO A 334 -5.70 18.94 -4.01
CA PRO A 334 -5.84 19.88 -5.12
C PRO A 334 -4.85 21.06 -5.05
N LYS A 335 -4.07 21.20 -3.97
CA LYS A 335 -2.98 22.19 -3.86
C LYS A 335 -1.60 21.62 -4.24
N SER A 336 -1.50 20.31 -4.44
CA SER A 336 -0.23 19.64 -4.71
C SER A 336 0.16 19.73 -6.18
N ASN A 337 1.23 20.48 -6.47
CA ASN A 337 1.85 20.52 -7.79
C ASN A 337 2.54 19.20 -8.18
N ALA A 338 2.84 18.33 -7.19
CA ALA A 338 3.52 17.06 -7.45
C ALA A 338 2.65 16.12 -8.28
N TRP A 339 1.37 15.95 -7.93
CA TRP A 339 0.45 15.06 -8.65
C TRP A 339 0.20 15.52 -10.10
N LYS A 340 0.16 16.83 -10.32
CA LYS A 340 0.11 17.42 -11.67
C LYS A 340 1.35 17.07 -12.49
N ALA A 341 2.54 17.14 -11.90
CA ALA A 341 3.80 16.78 -12.56
C ALA A 341 3.82 15.29 -12.92
N ARG A 342 3.41 14.42 -11.99
CA ARG A 342 3.32 12.95 -12.17
C ARG A 342 2.40 12.54 -13.33
N ILE A 343 1.24 13.19 -13.49
CA ILE A 343 0.39 12.99 -14.68
C ILE A 343 1.14 13.37 -15.97
N GLY A 344 1.88 14.47 -15.94
CA GLY A 344 2.73 14.88 -17.07
C GLY A 344 3.79 13.83 -17.41
N GLU A 345 4.44 13.24 -16.41
CA GLU A 345 5.41 12.16 -16.58
C GLU A 345 4.79 10.94 -17.27
N ILE A 346 3.57 10.53 -16.88
CA ILE A 346 2.88 9.39 -17.51
C ILE A 346 2.50 9.69 -18.97
N VAL A 347 2.06 10.92 -19.26
CA VAL A 347 1.76 11.37 -20.64
C VAL A 347 3.03 11.30 -21.49
N GLU A 348 4.15 11.82 -20.99
CA GLU A 348 5.42 11.84 -21.72
C GLU A 348 5.98 10.42 -21.92
N TYR A 349 5.88 9.57 -20.90
CA TYR A 349 6.23 8.15 -21.01
C TYR A 349 5.42 7.44 -22.09
N SER A 350 4.09 7.61 -22.11
CA SER A 350 3.22 6.99 -23.11
C SER A 350 3.52 7.48 -24.53
N ILE A 351 3.86 8.77 -24.70
CA ILE A 351 4.28 9.31 -25.99
C ILE A 351 5.61 8.69 -26.43
N SER A 352 6.58 8.56 -25.51
CA SER A 352 7.90 8.00 -25.81
C SER A 352 7.87 6.52 -26.18
N THR A 353 7.03 5.72 -25.51
CA THR A 353 6.83 4.30 -25.83
C THR A 353 6.02 4.11 -27.10
N GLY A 354 5.17 5.08 -27.44
CA GLY A 354 4.37 5.06 -28.65
C GLY A 354 3.26 4.00 -28.68
N ASN A 355 2.94 3.39 -27.54
CA ASN A 355 1.93 2.35 -27.40
C ASN A 355 0.52 2.95 -27.51
N VAL A 356 -0.23 2.53 -28.54
CA VAL A 356 -1.59 3.04 -28.81
C VAL A 356 -2.56 2.72 -27.66
N ASN A 357 -2.42 1.56 -27.00
CA ASN A 357 -3.28 1.19 -25.87
C ASN A 357 -3.07 2.14 -24.68
N SER A 358 -1.83 2.57 -24.44
CA SER A 358 -1.52 3.55 -23.39
C SER A 358 -2.19 4.91 -23.66
N PHE A 359 -2.35 5.28 -24.92
CA PHE A 359 -3.05 6.50 -25.30
C PHE A 359 -4.56 6.42 -25.06
N HIS A 360 -5.22 5.31 -25.40
CA HIS A 360 -6.63 5.09 -25.07
C HIS A 360 -6.86 5.19 -23.56
N VAL A 361 -5.98 4.56 -22.77
CA VAL A 361 -6.02 4.62 -21.31
C VAL A 361 -5.84 6.05 -20.78
N LEU A 362 -4.90 6.83 -21.32
CA LEU A 362 -4.71 8.23 -20.93
C LEU A 362 -5.95 9.07 -21.19
N ILE A 363 -6.62 8.85 -22.32
CA ILE A 363 -7.85 9.56 -22.64
C ILE A 363 -8.95 9.18 -21.65
N ASP A 364 -9.19 7.88 -21.46
CA ASP A 364 -10.31 7.39 -20.66
C ASP A 364 -10.13 7.64 -19.14
N GLU A 365 -8.90 7.53 -18.63
CA GLU A 365 -8.64 7.67 -17.20
C GLU A 365 -8.28 9.10 -16.77
N VAL A 366 -7.87 9.95 -17.71
CA VAL A 366 -7.45 11.32 -17.39
C VAL A 366 -8.26 12.35 -18.18
N LEU A 367 -8.17 12.36 -19.52
CA LEU A 367 -8.72 13.44 -20.35
C LEU A 367 -10.23 13.62 -20.15
N THR A 368 -11.00 12.55 -20.21
CA THR A 368 -12.47 12.57 -20.05
C THR A 368 -12.90 13.03 -18.65
N LYS A 369 -12.03 12.87 -17.64
CA LYS A 369 -12.31 13.19 -16.23
C LYS A 369 -11.71 14.54 -15.81
N LEU A 370 -10.92 15.21 -16.65
CA LEU A 370 -10.24 16.47 -16.32
C LEU A 370 -11.18 17.59 -15.87
N TYR A 371 -12.49 17.51 -16.15
CA TYR A 371 -13.48 18.46 -15.62
C TYR A 371 -13.60 18.41 -14.09
N GLU A 372 -13.19 17.32 -13.43
CA GLU A 372 -13.28 17.12 -11.98
C GLU A 372 -12.19 17.81 -11.15
N VAL A 373 -11.18 18.42 -11.81
CA VAL A 373 -10.08 19.11 -11.14
C VAL A 373 -10.14 20.62 -11.37
N SER A 374 -9.38 21.38 -10.56
CA SER A 374 -9.37 22.84 -10.66
C SER A 374 -8.92 23.34 -12.04
N PRO A 375 -9.41 24.50 -12.52
CA PRO A 375 -9.07 25.03 -13.84
C PRO A 375 -7.56 25.12 -14.10
N SER A 376 -6.79 25.61 -13.12
CA SER A 376 -5.33 25.72 -13.23
C SER A 376 -4.62 24.39 -13.50
N HIS A 377 -5.09 23.30 -12.87
CA HIS A 377 -4.55 21.96 -13.07
C HIS A 377 -5.01 21.36 -14.38
N ARG A 378 -6.31 21.49 -14.70
CA ARG A 378 -6.89 21.06 -15.97
C ARG A 378 -6.14 21.67 -17.15
N ILE A 379 -5.96 22.98 -17.17
CA ILE A 379 -5.23 23.71 -18.24
C ILE A 379 -3.80 23.18 -18.38
N SER A 380 -3.09 23.01 -17.26
CA SER A 380 -1.71 22.51 -17.27
C SER A 380 -1.59 21.09 -17.81
N ILE A 381 -2.52 20.20 -17.45
CA ILE A 381 -2.52 18.80 -17.91
C ILE A 381 -2.94 18.77 -19.39
N LEU A 382 -3.98 19.50 -19.78
CA LEU A 382 -4.45 19.57 -21.15
C LEU A 382 -3.36 20.08 -22.11
N ARG A 383 -2.51 21.03 -21.67
CA ARG A 383 -1.32 21.44 -22.42
C ARG A 383 -0.32 20.31 -22.65
N ARG A 384 -0.20 19.33 -21.75
CA ARG A 384 0.65 18.14 -21.98
C ARG A 384 0.04 17.21 -23.02
N PHE A 385 -1.29 17.04 -23.01
CA PHE A 385 -2.02 16.26 -24.02
C PHE A 385 -1.87 16.81 -25.45
N SER A 386 -1.56 18.11 -25.62
CA SER A 386 -1.30 18.67 -26.97
C SER A 386 -0.19 17.94 -27.72
N LYS A 387 0.82 17.40 -27.02
CA LYS A 387 1.91 16.63 -27.64
C LYS A 387 1.40 15.33 -28.27
N MET A 388 0.36 14.74 -27.70
CA MET A 388 -0.24 13.49 -28.16
C MET A 388 -0.96 13.64 -29.51
N ILE A 389 -1.35 14.86 -29.90
CA ILE A 389 -2.02 15.14 -31.19
C ILE A 389 -1.20 14.61 -32.37
N SER A 390 0.13 14.76 -32.29
CA SER A 390 1.05 14.26 -33.32
C SER A 390 1.01 12.73 -33.50
N CYS A 391 0.50 11.99 -32.53
CA CYS A 391 0.43 10.52 -32.53
C CYS A 391 -0.95 9.98 -32.91
N LEU A 392 -1.98 10.83 -33.07
CA LEU A 392 -3.35 10.39 -33.33
C LEU A 392 -3.52 9.68 -34.68
N HIS A 393 -2.70 10.03 -35.69
CA HIS A 393 -2.72 9.40 -37.01
C HIS A 393 -2.50 7.87 -36.98
N ARG A 394 -1.98 7.33 -35.87
CA ARG A 394 -1.73 5.89 -35.68
C ARG A 394 -3.03 5.09 -35.54
N SER A 395 -4.13 5.70 -35.11
CA SER A 395 -5.42 5.02 -34.93
C SER A 395 -6.61 5.99 -35.07
N GLU A 396 -7.58 5.64 -35.91
CA GLU A 396 -8.82 6.41 -36.05
C GLU A 396 -9.69 6.30 -34.79
N ASP A 397 -9.71 5.14 -34.13
CA ASP A 397 -10.38 4.96 -32.83
C ASP A 397 -9.79 5.91 -31.78
N LEU A 398 -8.46 6.05 -31.77
CA LEU A 398 -7.77 6.95 -30.85
C LEU A 398 -8.12 8.42 -31.12
N THR A 399 -8.24 8.78 -32.39
CA THR A 399 -8.68 10.11 -32.81
C THR A 399 -10.11 10.40 -32.31
N VAL A 400 -11.02 9.43 -32.45
CA VAL A 400 -12.40 9.54 -31.93
C VAL A 400 -12.41 9.72 -30.42
N ASP A 401 -11.68 8.88 -29.69
CA ASP A 401 -11.63 8.95 -28.22
C ASP A 401 -11.06 10.29 -27.76
N PHE A 402 -10.02 10.80 -28.43
CA PHE A 402 -9.46 12.12 -28.13
C PHE A 402 -10.51 13.23 -28.29
N PHE A 403 -11.26 13.23 -29.39
CA PHE A 403 -12.33 14.19 -29.60
C PHE A 403 -13.43 14.06 -28.55
N LYS A 404 -13.83 12.83 -28.17
CA LYS A 404 -14.82 12.63 -27.10
C LYS A 404 -14.33 13.20 -25.77
N GLY A 405 -13.05 13.04 -25.45
CA GLY A 405 -12.44 13.65 -24.26
C GLY A 405 -12.51 15.17 -24.28
N LEU A 406 -12.20 15.80 -25.43
CA LEU A 406 -12.34 17.26 -25.58
C LEU A 406 -13.80 17.73 -25.53
N GLN A 407 -14.72 16.96 -26.10
CA GLN A 407 -16.15 17.23 -26.04
C GLN A 407 -16.66 17.24 -24.60
N GLU A 408 -16.29 16.23 -23.80
CA GLU A 408 -16.68 16.15 -22.39
C GLU A 408 -16.18 17.36 -21.58
N LEU A 409 -14.99 17.85 -21.92
CA LEU A 409 -14.48 19.09 -21.34
C LEU A 409 -15.28 20.31 -21.78
N CYS A 410 -15.64 20.42 -23.06
CA CYS A 410 -16.44 21.55 -23.55
C CYS A 410 -17.84 21.59 -22.93
N SER A 411 -18.45 20.43 -22.72
CA SER A 411 -19.81 20.32 -22.17
C SER A 411 -19.86 20.62 -20.66
N ARG A 412 -18.83 20.25 -19.90
CA ARG A 412 -18.80 20.39 -18.43
C ARG A 412 -18.02 21.58 -17.89
N CYS A 413 -17.11 22.15 -18.65
CA CYS A 413 -16.29 23.26 -18.19
C CYS A 413 -16.84 24.59 -18.71
N GLU A 414 -16.90 25.60 -17.84
CA GLU A 414 -17.37 26.95 -18.22
C GLU A 414 -16.22 27.95 -18.40
N ASP A 415 -15.01 27.63 -17.95
CA ASP A 415 -13.89 28.56 -18.03
C ASP A 415 -13.42 28.74 -19.47
N PHE A 416 -13.21 30.01 -19.83
CA PHE A 416 -12.82 30.43 -21.17
C PHE A 416 -11.51 29.78 -21.64
N GLU A 417 -10.52 29.64 -20.76
CA GLU A 417 -9.21 29.13 -21.14
C GLU A 417 -9.23 27.64 -21.50
N THR A 418 -9.90 26.80 -20.70
CA THR A 418 -10.08 25.37 -21.03
C THR A 418 -10.82 25.22 -22.34
N ARG A 419 -11.92 25.95 -22.52
CA ARG A 419 -12.73 25.94 -23.74
C ARG A 419 -11.92 26.32 -24.98
N ASN A 420 -11.11 27.37 -24.90
CA ASN A 420 -10.22 27.78 -25.99
C ASN A 420 -9.17 26.72 -26.32
N LEU A 421 -8.60 26.06 -25.30
CA LEU A 421 -7.65 24.98 -25.52
C LEU A 421 -8.32 23.78 -26.19
N CYS A 422 -9.54 23.43 -25.81
CA CYS A 422 -10.29 22.36 -26.48
C CYS A 422 -10.53 22.69 -27.95
N ILE A 423 -10.97 23.91 -28.30
CA ILE A 423 -11.12 24.35 -29.69
C ILE A 423 -9.80 24.27 -30.45
N LYS A 424 -8.72 24.81 -29.86
CA LYS A 424 -7.40 24.82 -30.49
C LYS A 424 -6.91 23.39 -30.77
N TYR A 425 -7.06 22.50 -29.80
CA TYR A 425 -6.58 21.12 -29.91
C TYR A 425 -7.48 20.26 -30.79
N SER A 426 -8.79 20.53 -30.83
CA SER A 426 -9.68 19.86 -31.77
C SER A 426 -9.38 20.26 -33.21
N GLU A 427 -9.11 21.55 -33.46
CA GLU A 427 -8.68 22.04 -34.78
C GLU A 427 -7.36 21.40 -35.22
N GLN A 428 -6.35 21.37 -34.35
CA GLN A 428 -5.06 20.74 -34.64
C GLN A 428 -5.18 19.24 -34.93
N ALA A 429 -5.93 18.50 -34.10
CA ALA A 429 -6.17 17.08 -34.30
C ALA A 429 -6.95 16.80 -35.60
N TYR A 430 -7.92 17.66 -35.93
CA TYR A 430 -8.72 17.53 -37.15
C TYR A 430 -7.88 17.75 -38.41
N GLU A 431 -6.98 18.73 -38.42
CA GLU A 431 -6.08 18.95 -39.55
C GLU A 431 -5.09 17.79 -39.74
N GLU A 432 -4.54 17.23 -38.66
CA GLU A 432 -3.67 16.05 -38.74
C GLU A 432 -4.42 14.82 -39.29
N TRP A 433 -5.62 14.55 -38.78
CA TRP A 433 -6.47 13.49 -39.30
C TRP A 433 -6.82 13.70 -40.77
N ARG A 434 -7.19 14.93 -41.17
CA ARG A 434 -7.55 15.26 -42.56
C ARG A 434 -6.38 15.05 -43.52
N LYS A 435 -5.16 15.44 -43.13
CA LYS A 435 -3.94 15.22 -43.93
C LYS A 435 -3.71 13.72 -44.15
N ASP A 436 -3.83 12.92 -43.09
CA ASP A 436 -3.66 11.46 -43.16
C ASP A 436 -4.74 10.80 -44.02
N ARG A 437 -6.00 11.22 -43.85
CA ARG A 437 -7.13 10.75 -44.66
C ARG A 437 -6.95 11.04 -46.15
N LYS A 438 -6.47 12.23 -46.52
CA LYS A 438 -6.17 12.58 -47.92
C LYS A 438 -5.09 11.66 -48.52
N LYS A 439 -4.08 11.28 -47.75
CA LYS A 439 -3.06 10.30 -48.19
C LYS A 439 -3.66 8.91 -48.39
N LYS A 440 -4.53 8.46 -47.48
CA LYS A 440 -5.21 7.16 -47.55
C LYS A 440 -6.25 7.07 -48.68
N PHE A 441 -6.87 8.18 -49.07
CA PHE A 441 -7.84 8.24 -50.18
C PHE A 441 -7.22 7.80 -51.52
N LEU A 442 -5.91 7.99 -51.70
CA LEU A 442 -5.17 7.52 -52.88
C LEU A 442 -5.09 5.98 -52.98
N PHE A 443 -5.45 5.25 -51.91
CA PHE A 443 -5.32 3.78 -51.81
C PHE A 443 -6.67 3.05 -51.62
N PHE A 444 -7.79 3.62 -52.07
CA PHE A 444 -9.12 2.97 -52.14
C PHE A 444 -9.62 2.28 -50.86
N LYS A 445 -9.41 2.88 -49.67
CA LYS A 445 -10.06 2.40 -48.43
C LYS A 445 -11.54 2.86 -48.40
N ARG A 446 -12.47 1.93 -48.16
CA ARG A 446 -13.89 2.25 -47.87
C ARG A 446 -13.97 3.14 -46.63
N GLN A 447 -14.85 4.13 -46.67
CA GLN A 447 -15.13 5.05 -45.56
C GLN A 447 -15.67 4.27 -44.37
N GLY A 448 -15.06 4.47 -43.21
CA GLY A 448 -15.36 3.74 -41.99
C GLY A 448 -16.36 4.47 -41.09
N LEU A 449 -17.02 3.70 -40.22
CA LEU A 449 -17.86 4.19 -39.11
C LEU A 449 -17.17 5.29 -38.26
N GLN A 450 -15.83 5.25 -38.17
CA GLN A 450 -15.05 6.22 -37.40
C GLN A 450 -15.07 7.62 -38.01
N ASP A 451 -15.12 7.77 -39.33
CA ASP A 451 -15.22 9.09 -39.97
C ASP A 451 -16.50 9.81 -39.51
N ILE A 452 -17.63 9.09 -39.46
CA ILE A 452 -18.92 9.62 -38.97
C ILE A 452 -18.79 10.10 -37.53
N LEU A 453 -18.13 9.31 -36.67
CA LEU A 453 -17.94 9.65 -35.26
C LEU A 453 -17.06 10.88 -35.09
N ILE A 454 -15.96 11.00 -35.84
CA ILE A 454 -15.09 12.17 -35.84
C ILE A 454 -15.88 13.43 -36.21
N TYR A 455 -16.59 13.40 -37.34
CA TYR A 455 -17.40 14.54 -37.78
C TYR A 455 -18.46 14.92 -36.75
N ARG A 456 -19.19 13.93 -36.23
CA ARG A 456 -20.21 14.13 -35.20
C ARG A 456 -19.63 14.83 -33.97
N THR A 457 -18.55 14.31 -33.41
CA THR A 457 -17.97 14.85 -32.18
C THR A 457 -17.42 16.26 -32.37
N LEU A 458 -16.81 16.56 -33.53
CA LEU A 458 -16.34 17.92 -33.86
C LEU A 458 -17.50 18.92 -33.97
N LEU A 459 -18.60 18.53 -34.61
CA LEU A 459 -19.80 19.35 -34.70
C LEU A 459 -20.41 19.60 -33.31
N GLU A 460 -20.39 18.60 -32.43
CA GLU A 460 -20.83 18.74 -31.03
C GLU A 460 -19.92 19.68 -30.22
N ILE A 461 -18.59 19.61 -30.42
CA ILE A 461 -17.62 20.53 -29.79
C ILE A 461 -17.91 21.97 -30.23
N TYR A 462 -17.93 22.23 -31.54
CA TYR A 462 -18.09 23.59 -32.06
C TYR A 462 -19.49 24.16 -31.82
N GLY A 463 -20.53 23.31 -31.84
CA GLY A 463 -21.89 23.71 -31.47
C GLY A 463 -22.00 24.08 -29.99
N SER A 464 -21.44 23.26 -29.08
CA SER A 464 -21.42 23.57 -27.63
C SER A 464 -20.68 24.87 -27.32
N MET A 465 -19.73 25.23 -28.18
CA MET A 465 -18.91 26.44 -28.07
C MET A 465 -19.46 27.64 -28.84
N LYS A 466 -20.55 27.49 -29.59
CA LYS A 466 -21.13 28.50 -30.50
C LYS A 466 -20.12 29.04 -31.53
N ASP A 467 -19.21 28.19 -32.01
CA ASP A 467 -18.24 28.54 -33.06
C ASP A 467 -18.79 28.22 -34.45
N CYS A 468 -19.64 29.12 -34.96
CA CYS A 468 -20.35 28.93 -36.22
C CYS A 468 -19.41 28.75 -37.42
N ARG A 469 -18.24 29.42 -37.41
CA ARG A 469 -17.28 29.37 -38.51
C ARG A 469 -16.66 27.97 -38.63
N ARG A 470 -16.15 27.44 -37.53
CA ARG A 470 -15.53 26.10 -37.52
C ARG A 470 -16.58 25.01 -37.71
N PHE A 471 -17.75 25.17 -37.08
CA PHE A 471 -18.89 24.28 -37.29
C PHE A 471 -19.22 24.13 -38.78
N TYR A 472 -19.41 25.25 -39.48
CA TYR A 472 -19.73 25.25 -40.91
C TYR A 472 -18.62 24.61 -41.75
N SER A 473 -17.36 24.83 -41.41
CA SER A 473 -16.23 24.20 -42.12
C SER A 473 -16.27 22.68 -42.01
N VAL A 474 -16.43 22.13 -40.81
CA VAL A 474 -16.52 20.67 -40.59
C VAL A 474 -17.73 20.09 -41.31
N TYR A 475 -18.85 20.80 -41.24
CA TYR A 475 -20.09 20.41 -41.91
C TYR A 475 -19.93 20.34 -43.43
N GLN A 476 -19.31 21.35 -44.05
CA GLN A 476 -19.02 21.33 -45.49
C GLN A 476 -18.10 20.17 -45.89
N ASP A 477 -17.13 19.83 -45.05
CA ASP A 477 -16.26 18.67 -45.31
C ASP A 477 -17.02 17.35 -45.21
N LEU A 478 -17.94 17.22 -44.23
CA LEU A 478 -18.82 16.07 -44.10
C LEU A 478 -19.67 15.87 -45.36
N LEU A 479 -20.23 16.94 -45.93
CA LEU A 479 -21.02 16.86 -47.18
C LEU A 479 -20.20 16.44 -48.38
N LYS A 480 -18.96 16.95 -48.49
CA LYS A 480 -18.03 16.58 -49.56
C LYS A 480 -17.49 15.17 -49.40
N SER A 481 -17.68 14.55 -48.24
CA SER A 481 -17.05 13.28 -47.91
C SER A 481 -17.78 12.05 -48.44
N ASN A 482 -18.92 12.16 -49.14
CA ASN A 482 -19.72 11.01 -49.64
C ASN A 482 -20.16 10.00 -48.56
N ILE A 483 -20.10 10.37 -47.28
CA ILE A 483 -20.50 9.52 -46.15
C ILE A 483 -22.02 9.46 -46.05
N GLU A 484 -22.57 8.26 -45.86
CA GLU A 484 -24.00 8.08 -45.59
C GLU A 484 -24.34 8.56 -44.17
N LEU A 485 -25.19 9.59 -44.09
CA LEU A 485 -25.55 10.22 -42.82
C LEU A 485 -26.59 9.39 -42.07
N THR A 486 -26.33 9.11 -40.80
CA THR A 486 -27.30 8.43 -39.93
C THR A 486 -28.43 9.39 -39.55
N LYS A 487 -29.65 8.85 -39.36
CA LYS A 487 -30.83 9.61 -38.92
C LYS A 487 -30.58 10.41 -37.63
N GLU A 488 -29.80 9.85 -36.70
CA GLU A 488 -29.44 10.52 -35.44
C GLU A 488 -28.56 11.76 -35.66
N LEU A 489 -27.53 11.64 -36.52
CA LEU A 489 -26.66 12.76 -36.87
C LEU A 489 -27.46 13.87 -37.57
N CYS A 490 -28.39 13.49 -38.44
CA CYS A 490 -29.27 14.41 -39.14
C CYS A 490 -30.18 15.22 -38.19
N ILE A 491 -30.84 14.55 -37.24
CA ILE A 491 -31.70 15.22 -36.23
C ILE A 491 -30.87 16.21 -35.39
N LYS A 492 -29.64 15.84 -35.03
CA LYS A 492 -28.74 16.73 -34.27
C LYS A 492 -28.28 17.93 -35.08
N LEU A 493 -27.93 17.74 -36.35
CA LEU A 493 -27.57 18.84 -37.25
C LEU A 493 -28.71 19.83 -37.44
N GLU A 494 -29.95 19.32 -37.53
CA GLU A 494 -31.16 20.15 -37.56
C GLU A 494 -31.33 20.94 -36.26
N GLY A 495 -31.16 20.30 -35.10
CA GLY A 495 -31.23 20.97 -33.79
C GLY A 495 -30.20 22.09 -33.61
N LEU A 496 -28.95 21.88 -34.04
CA LEU A 496 -27.89 22.89 -33.97
C LEU A 496 -28.10 24.04 -34.97
N HIS A 497 -28.61 23.74 -36.17
CA HIS A 497 -28.96 24.76 -37.16
C HIS A 497 -30.08 25.70 -36.68
N ILE A 498 -31.05 25.17 -35.91
CA ILE A 498 -32.17 25.93 -35.35
C ILE A 498 -31.74 26.87 -34.21
N GLN A 499 -30.72 26.50 -33.42
CA GLN A 499 -30.25 27.30 -32.28
C GLN A 499 -29.36 28.49 -32.66
N ASP A 500 -28.54 28.39 -33.71
CA ASP A 500 -27.49 29.37 -34.02
C ASP A 500 -27.75 30.22 -35.28
N CYS A 501 -28.93 30.09 -35.92
CA CYS A 501 -29.24 30.80 -37.15
C CYS A 501 -30.51 31.66 -37.02
N GLU A 502 -30.36 32.90 -36.53
CA GLU A 502 -31.45 33.89 -36.51
C GLU A 502 -31.86 34.32 -37.93
N GLU A 503 -30.95 34.26 -38.91
CA GLU A 503 -31.14 34.71 -40.30
C GLU A 503 -31.11 33.59 -41.36
N CYS A 504 -31.40 32.33 -41.02
CA CYS A 504 -31.55 31.32 -42.07
C CYS A 504 -32.87 31.53 -42.84
N ILE A 505 -32.77 31.83 -44.14
CA ILE A 505 -33.90 31.89 -45.10
C ILE A 505 -34.73 30.57 -45.10
N LEU A 506 -34.20 29.49 -44.53
CA LEU A 506 -34.78 28.14 -44.56
C LEU A 506 -35.74 27.82 -43.41
N LYS A 507 -36.21 28.81 -42.63
CA LYS A 507 -37.25 28.66 -41.60
C LYS A 507 -38.62 28.10 -42.12
N ARG A 508 -38.74 27.71 -43.40
CA ARG A 508 -40.02 27.35 -44.04
C ARG A 508 -40.13 25.98 -44.72
N ASN A 509 -39.08 25.16 -44.85
CA ASN A 509 -39.20 23.89 -45.60
C ASN A 509 -39.01 22.65 -44.72
N ARG A 510 -40.12 21.95 -44.46
CA ARG A 510 -40.17 20.64 -43.82
C ARG A 510 -39.37 19.59 -44.61
N VAL A 511 -38.79 18.65 -43.88
CA VAL A 511 -38.15 17.42 -44.37
C VAL A 511 -39.06 16.70 -45.36
N VAL A 512 -38.59 16.47 -46.60
CA VAL A 512 -39.25 15.59 -47.56
C VAL A 512 -38.38 14.35 -47.73
N VAL A 513 -38.87 13.21 -47.26
CA VAL A 513 -38.24 11.90 -47.48
C VAL A 513 -38.56 11.47 -48.92
N ASN A 514 -37.55 11.38 -49.78
CA ASN A 514 -37.75 10.87 -51.15
C ASN A 514 -37.69 9.33 -51.17
N LYS A 515 -38.40 8.73 -52.14
CA LYS A 515 -38.68 7.28 -52.21
C LYS A 515 -37.45 6.37 -52.43
N ASP A 516 -36.26 6.94 -52.67
CA ASP A 516 -35.02 6.20 -52.95
C ASP A 516 -34.06 6.07 -51.75
N GLN A 517 -34.55 6.14 -50.52
CA GLN A 517 -33.77 6.02 -49.26
C GLN A 517 -32.61 7.03 -49.06
N ARG A 518 -32.28 7.88 -50.04
CA ARG A 518 -31.36 9.01 -49.86
C ARG A 518 -32.08 10.16 -49.17
N ILE A 519 -31.74 10.39 -47.90
CA ILE A 519 -32.23 11.56 -47.16
C ILE A 519 -31.50 12.80 -47.70
N ALA A 520 -32.18 13.58 -48.54
CA ALA A 520 -31.71 14.88 -49.00
C ALA A 520 -32.38 15.98 -48.17
N PHE A 521 -31.61 16.75 -47.41
CA PHE A 521 -32.11 17.92 -46.70
C PHE A 521 -32.09 19.14 -47.62
N ASN A 522 -33.21 19.83 -47.78
CA ASN A 522 -33.29 21.04 -48.61
C ASN A 522 -32.49 22.24 -48.08
N PHE A 523 -31.95 22.18 -46.85
CA PHE A 523 -30.98 23.18 -46.37
C PHE A 523 -29.55 22.96 -46.91
N LEU A 524 -29.31 21.85 -47.61
CA LEU A 524 -28.02 21.47 -48.20
C LEU A 524 -27.75 22.06 -49.57
N ASN A 525 -28.79 22.53 -50.26
CA ASN A 525 -28.61 23.22 -51.53
C ASN A 525 -28.37 24.69 -51.22
N LYS A 526 -27.11 25.14 -51.36
CA LYS A 526 -26.85 26.57 -51.55
C LYS A 526 -27.60 27.05 -52.80
N PRO A 527 -27.95 28.35 -52.89
CA PRO A 527 -28.29 28.94 -54.18
C PRO A 527 -27.16 28.72 -55.20
#